data_AF-A0A117LQ31-F1
#
_entry.id   AF-A0A117LQ31-F1
#
_cell.length_a   1.000
_cell.length_b   1.000
_cell.length_c   1.000
_cell.angle_alpha   90.00
_cell.angle_beta   90.00
_cell.angle_gamma   90.00
#
_symmetry.space_group_name_H-M   'P 1'
#
loop_
_entity.id
_entity.type
_entity.pdbx_description
1 polymer ?
#
loop_
_entity_poly.entity_id
_entity_poly.type
_entity_poly.pdbx_seq_one_letter_code
_entity_poly.pdbx_strand_id
1 'polypeptide(L)'
;FLYGGPLNIGNLIRYVQAEVAGMDVAYDPPQETCWEGIYHPDAGCVFDDPDAYLAWYPSRHRIRVGLLFSRTHWVNGDLAVEDALIRELERYYDVLPAFCFGVPDKEIGARSDREMIETFFAGRISALIDARTFTPPRDADACTEALAKLGVPVFHPLILYHRTEAGWRADTEGMRGSDVSWYVALPEFLGAIEMLPVGAAESRDQAGTPSGWRSS
;
A
#
# COMPACT_ATOMS: atom_id res chain seq x y z
N PHE A 1 2.50 15.15 -14.24
CA PHE A 1 2.63 13.75 -13.75
C PHE A 1 2.50 13.60 -12.22
N LEU A 2 2.61 14.69 -11.46
CA LEU A 2 2.64 14.71 -10.00
C LEU A 2 1.48 13.93 -9.33
N TYR A 3 0.25 14.08 -9.81
CA TYR A 3 -0.92 13.50 -9.12
C TYR A 3 -1.18 12.00 -9.43
N GLY A 4 -0.79 11.51 -10.61
CA GLY A 4 -0.94 10.08 -10.98
C GLY A 4 -2.39 9.56 -10.96
N GLY A 5 -2.57 8.28 -11.30
CA GLY A 5 -3.88 7.62 -11.33
C GLY A 5 -4.56 7.61 -12.71
N PRO A 6 -5.43 6.63 -12.98
CA PRO A 6 -6.00 6.40 -14.31
C PRO A 6 -6.79 7.59 -14.86
N LEU A 7 -7.51 8.31 -13.98
CA LEU A 7 -8.26 9.53 -14.36
C LEU A 7 -7.33 10.69 -14.75
N ASN A 8 -6.28 10.94 -13.98
CA ASN A 8 -5.31 12.00 -14.27
C ASN A 8 -4.45 11.66 -15.49
N ILE A 9 -4.13 10.38 -15.72
CA ILE A 9 -3.48 9.92 -16.96
C ILE A 9 -4.42 10.14 -18.16
N GLY A 10 -5.70 9.80 -18.01
CA GLY A 10 -6.72 10.09 -19.02
C GLY A 10 -6.80 11.58 -19.36
N ASN A 11 -6.85 12.44 -18.35
CA ASN A 11 -6.88 13.90 -18.54
C ASN A 11 -5.57 14.46 -19.10
N LEU A 12 -4.42 13.89 -18.76
CA LEU A 12 -3.14 14.27 -19.36
C LEU A 12 -3.10 13.95 -20.86
N ILE A 13 -3.60 12.78 -21.27
CA ILE A 13 -3.68 12.41 -22.69
C ILE A 13 -4.62 13.38 -23.43
N ARG A 14 -5.79 13.68 -22.86
CA ARG A 14 -6.74 14.64 -23.46
C ARG A 14 -6.16 16.05 -23.55
N TYR A 15 -5.41 16.50 -22.54
CA TYR A 15 -4.68 17.77 -22.55
C TYR A 15 -3.69 17.84 -23.71
N VAL A 16 -2.87 16.81 -23.91
CA VAL A 16 -1.91 16.76 -25.04
C VAL A 16 -2.65 16.75 -26.39
N GLN A 17 -3.77 16.03 -26.49
CA GLN A 17 -4.59 16.01 -27.70
C GLN A 17 -5.16 17.40 -28.03
N ALA A 18 -5.63 18.14 -27.01
CA ALA A 18 -6.19 19.47 -27.18
C ALA A 18 -5.10 20.52 -27.51
N GLU A 19 -4.09 20.63 -26.65
CA GLU A 19 -3.13 21.75 -26.69
C GLU A 19 -1.98 21.53 -27.68
N VAL A 20 -1.56 20.28 -27.90
CA VAL A 20 -0.43 19.96 -28.78
C VAL A 20 -0.90 19.49 -30.15
N ALA A 21 -1.93 18.64 -30.20
CA ALA A 21 -2.46 18.11 -31.45
C ALA A 21 -3.63 18.91 -32.04
N GLY A 22 -4.13 19.93 -31.33
CA GLY A 22 -5.20 20.81 -31.82
C GLY A 22 -6.54 20.11 -32.01
N MET A 23 -6.78 19.01 -31.30
CA MET A 23 -8.02 18.23 -31.39
C MET A 23 -9.09 18.85 -30.48
N ASP A 24 -10.35 18.81 -30.93
CA ASP A 24 -11.48 19.28 -30.12
C ASP A 24 -11.87 18.21 -29.08
N VAL A 25 -11.11 18.19 -27.99
CA VAL A 25 -11.26 17.24 -26.88
C VAL A 25 -11.26 18.01 -25.57
N ALA A 26 -12.36 17.94 -24.82
CA ALA A 26 -12.43 18.50 -23.48
C ALA A 26 -11.57 17.70 -22.50
N TYR A 27 -10.87 18.41 -21.61
CA TYR A 27 -10.10 17.80 -20.53
C TYR A 27 -10.33 18.57 -19.23
N ASP A 28 -10.33 17.85 -18.11
CA ASP A 28 -10.39 18.46 -16.78
C ASP A 28 -8.97 18.71 -16.23
N PRO A 29 -8.77 19.71 -15.36
CA PRO A 29 -7.50 19.88 -14.66
C PRO A 29 -7.13 18.61 -13.86
N PRO A 30 -5.83 18.37 -13.59
CA PRO A 30 -5.41 17.26 -12.74
C PRO A 30 -6.14 17.34 -11.39
N GLN A 31 -6.79 16.25 -10.99
CA GLN A 31 -7.40 16.18 -9.68
C GLN A 31 -6.31 16.03 -8.63
N GLU A 32 -6.35 16.88 -7.61
CA GLU A 32 -5.51 16.77 -6.43
C GLU A 32 -5.79 15.43 -5.73
N THR A 33 -4.94 14.47 -5.99
CA THR A 33 -4.94 13.17 -5.31
C THR A 33 -4.23 13.30 -3.98
N CYS A 34 -4.92 13.01 -2.87
CA CYS A 34 -4.36 13.01 -1.52
C CYS A 34 -2.99 12.33 -1.46
N TRP A 35 -2.02 12.99 -0.81
CA TRP A 35 -0.67 12.45 -0.59
C TRP A 35 -0.62 11.39 0.50
N GLU A 36 -1.63 11.42 1.36
CA GLU A 36 -1.85 10.52 2.46
C GLU A 36 -3.30 10.61 2.91
N GLY A 37 -3.71 9.62 3.69
CA GLY A 37 -5.05 9.58 4.26
C GLY A 37 -5.36 8.20 4.80
N ILE A 38 -6.57 8.06 5.31
CA ILE A 38 -7.10 6.83 5.88
C ILE A 38 -8.11 6.27 4.89
N TYR A 39 -7.95 4.99 4.57
CA TYR A 39 -8.73 4.29 3.56
C TYR A 39 -9.46 3.11 4.19
N HIS A 40 -10.77 2.98 3.98
CA HIS A 40 -11.48 1.76 4.32
C HIS A 40 -12.31 1.29 3.12
N PRO A 41 -12.37 -0.02 2.82
CA PRO A 41 -13.17 -0.54 1.70
C PRO A 41 -14.66 -0.17 1.79
N ASP A 42 -15.19 0.02 3.00
CA ASP A 42 -16.59 0.40 3.23
C ASP A 42 -16.85 1.91 3.33
N ALA A 43 -15.82 2.76 3.36
CA ALA A 43 -16.01 4.21 3.58
C ALA A 43 -16.54 4.93 2.33
N GLY A 44 -16.17 4.46 1.14
CA GLY A 44 -16.45 5.15 -0.12
C GLY A 44 -15.73 6.51 -0.28
N CYS A 45 -14.94 6.92 0.71
CA CYS A 45 -14.14 8.13 0.73
C CYS A 45 -12.81 7.88 1.47
N VAL A 46 -11.90 8.86 1.37
CA VAL A 46 -10.67 8.93 2.17
C VAL A 46 -10.87 9.96 3.27
N PHE A 47 -10.37 9.66 4.47
CA PHE A 47 -10.31 10.61 5.57
C PHE A 47 -8.91 11.21 5.67
N ASP A 48 -8.83 12.52 5.82
CA ASP A 48 -7.59 13.27 6.08
C ASP A 48 -7.32 13.47 7.58
N ASP A 49 -8.35 13.26 8.41
CA ASP A 49 -8.32 13.37 9.86
C ASP A 49 -8.59 12.01 10.55
N PRO A 50 -7.69 11.54 11.43
CA PRO A 50 -7.92 10.35 12.24
C PRO A 50 -9.18 10.42 13.07
N ASP A 51 -9.51 11.57 13.66
CA ASP A 51 -10.65 11.64 14.57
C ASP A 51 -11.99 11.54 13.81
N ALA A 52 -12.07 12.10 12.60
CA ALA A 52 -13.16 11.89 11.66
C ALA A 52 -13.33 10.40 11.27
N TYR A 53 -12.22 9.70 10.96
CA TYR A 53 -12.28 8.27 10.71
C TYR A 53 -12.78 7.49 11.93
N LEU A 54 -12.29 7.81 13.13
CA LEU A 54 -12.69 7.13 14.36
C LEU A 54 -14.16 7.39 14.76
N ALA A 55 -14.71 8.53 14.36
CA ALA A 55 -16.14 8.80 14.51
C ALA A 55 -16.99 7.96 13.56
N TRP A 56 -16.51 7.73 12.33
CA TRP A 56 -17.17 6.85 11.35
C TRP A 56 -16.97 5.36 11.65
N TYR A 57 -15.81 4.99 12.20
CA TYR A 57 -15.39 3.63 12.57
C TYR A 57 -15.24 3.50 14.10
N PRO A 58 -16.36 3.45 14.86
CA PRO A 58 -16.30 3.33 16.31
C PRO A 58 -15.73 1.98 16.73
N SER A 59 -14.98 1.97 17.84
CA SER A 59 -14.31 0.77 18.32
C SER A 59 -15.27 -0.38 18.60
N ARG A 60 -14.98 -1.55 18.03
CA ARG A 60 -15.67 -2.81 18.31
C ARG A 60 -14.83 -3.73 19.19
N HIS A 61 -13.51 -3.61 19.07
CA HIS A 61 -12.54 -4.43 19.79
C HIS A 61 -11.75 -3.59 20.79
N ARG A 62 -11.07 -4.27 21.74
CA ARG A 62 -10.21 -3.59 22.72
C ARG A 62 -8.90 -3.11 22.09
N ILE A 63 -8.45 -3.78 21.04
CA ILE A 63 -7.15 -3.56 20.40
C ILE A 63 -7.39 -3.00 19.01
N ARG A 64 -6.62 -1.97 18.66
CA ARG A 64 -6.58 -1.40 17.31
C ARG A 64 -5.20 -1.58 16.70
N VAL A 65 -5.17 -2.10 15.48
CA VAL A 65 -3.94 -2.30 14.69
C VAL A 65 -3.86 -1.21 13.63
N GLY A 66 -2.73 -0.51 13.57
CA GLY A 66 -2.42 0.38 12.45
C GLY A 66 -1.95 -0.44 11.25
N LEU A 67 -2.41 -0.09 10.06
CA LEU A 67 -1.92 -0.65 8.80
C LEU A 67 -1.41 0.50 7.95
N LEU A 68 -0.11 0.53 7.68
CA LEU A 68 0.55 1.52 6.83
C LEU A 68 0.89 0.89 5.48
N PHE A 69 0.45 1.50 4.38
CA PHE A 69 0.69 0.98 3.03
C PHE A 69 0.99 2.08 2.00
N SER A 70 1.39 1.70 0.79
CA SER A 70 1.87 2.64 -0.22
C SER A 70 0.71 3.40 -0.88
N ARG A 71 0.83 4.73 -0.98
CA ARG A 71 -0.08 5.56 -1.79
C ARG A 71 -0.19 5.07 -3.24
N THR A 72 0.86 4.48 -3.79
CA THR A 72 0.86 3.98 -5.17
C THR A 72 -0.23 2.93 -5.39
N HIS A 73 -0.48 2.06 -4.40
CA HIS A 73 -1.54 1.05 -4.48
C HIS A 73 -2.91 1.72 -4.46
N TRP A 74 -3.11 2.70 -3.57
CA TRP A 74 -4.35 3.47 -3.49
C TRP A 74 -4.65 4.24 -4.79
N VAL A 75 -3.68 4.99 -5.33
CA VAL A 75 -3.86 5.76 -6.57
C VAL A 75 -4.13 4.86 -7.78
N ASN A 76 -3.54 3.67 -7.81
CA ASN A 76 -3.75 2.71 -8.89
C ASN A 76 -5.03 1.87 -8.71
N GLY A 77 -5.66 1.91 -7.54
CA GLY A 77 -6.81 1.06 -7.20
C GLY A 77 -6.43 -0.42 -7.01
N ASP A 78 -5.15 -0.72 -6.85
CA ASP A 78 -4.63 -2.08 -6.62
C ASP A 78 -4.60 -2.36 -5.12
N LEU A 79 -5.77 -2.46 -4.51
CA LEU A 79 -5.97 -2.56 -3.06
C LEU A 79 -6.40 -3.95 -2.61
N ALA A 80 -6.32 -4.96 -3.47
CA ALA A 80 -6.83 -6.31 -3.15
C ALA A 80 -6.14 -6.93 -1.93
N VAL A 81 -4.84 -6.67 -1.74
CA VAL A 81 -4.07 -7.15 -0.60
C VAL A 81 -4.45 -6.37 0.66
N GLU A 82 -4.50 -5.05 0.58
CA GLU A 82 -4.91 -4.16 1.68
C GLU A 82 -6.33 -4.47 2.14
N ASP A 83 -7.27 -4.68 1.21
CA ASP A 83 -8.64 -5.07 1.49
C ASP A 83 -8.68 -6.41 2.23
N ALA A 84 -7.97 -7.42 1.74
CA ALA A 84 -7.90 -8.71 2.41
C ALA A 84 -7.31 -8.60 3.82
N LEU A 85 -6.24 -7.82 4.00
CA LEU A 85 -5.62 -7.57 5.30
C LEU A 85 -6.58 -6.88 6.26
N ILE A 86 -7.25 -5.82 5.82
CA ILE A 86 -8.25 -5.10 6.61
C ILE A 86 -9.33 -6.08 7.05
N ARG A 87 -9.95 -6.79 6.11
CA ARG A 87 -11.05 -7.73 6.41
C ARG A 87 -10.67 -8.83 7.38
N GLU A 88 -9.49 -9.43 7.24
CA GLU A 88 -9.05 -10.49 8.16
C GLU A 88 -8.73 -9.95 9.55
N LEU A 89 -8.11 -8.77 9.66
CA LEU A 89 -7.83 -8.14 10.94
C LEU A 89 -9.11 -7.71 11.66
N GLU A 90 -10.10 -7.17 10.93
CA GLU A 90 -11.40 -6.71 11.47
C GLU A 90 -12.16 -7.79 12.25
N ARG A 91 -11.89 -9.08 11.96
CA ARG A 91 -12.47 -10.22 12.68
C ARG A 91 -12.04 -10.28 14.14
N TYR A 92 -10.89 -9.71 14.48
CA TYR A 92 -10.25 -9.83 15.80
C TYR A 92 -9.85 -8.49 16.43
N TYR A 93 -9.64 -7.46 15.60
CA TYR A 93 -9.09 -6.17 15.99
C TYR A 93 -9.79 -5.04 15.23
N ASP A 94 -9.81 -3.83 15.79
CA ASP A 94 -10.13 -2.65 15.00
C ASP A 94 -8.92 -2.31 14.11
N VAL A 95 -9.15 -1.74 12.94
CA VAL A 95 -8.06 -1.40 12.01
C VAL A 95 -8.02 0.10 11.75
N LEU A 96 -6.82 0.68 11.77
CA LEU A 96 -6.54 2.03 11.28
C LEU A 96 -5.66 1.97 10.03
N PRO A 97 -6.27 1.77 8.84
CA PRO A 97 -5.58 1.67 7.56
C PRO A 97 -5.26 3.05 6.96
N ALA A 98 -3.98 3.40 6.91
CA ALA A 98 -3.54 4.67 6.34
C ALA A 98 -2.47 4.47 5.26
N PHE A 99 -2.54 5.29 4.22
CA PHE A 99 -1.56 5.31 3.13
C PHE A 99 -0.74 6.59 3.17
N CYS A 100 0.49 6.52 2.68
CA CYS A 100 1.31 7.70 2.46
C CYS A 100 2.22 7.55 1.23
N PHE A 101 2.70 8.68 0.72
CA PHE A 101 3.66 8.69 -0.39
C PHE A 101 5.06 8.19 0.04
N GLY A 102 5.42 8.31 1.31
CA GLY A 102 6.71 7.83 1.86
C GLY A 102 7.93 8.68 1.52
N VAL A 103 7.77 9.72 0.68
CA VAL A 103 8.82 10.71 0.41
C VAL A 103 8.31 12.08 0.85
N PRO A 104 8.92 12.71 1.87
CA PRO A 104 8.53 14.06 2.27
C PRO A 104 8.79 15.03 1.12
N ASP A 105 7.76 15.79 0.77
CA ASP A 105 7.85 16.85 -0.22
C ASP A 105 7.01 18.04 0.24
N LYS A 106 7.72 19.05 0.73
CA LYS A 106 7.13 20.28 1.27
C LYS A 106 6.52 21.18 0.20
N GLU A 107 6.92 21.04 -1.07
CA GLU A 107 6.35 21.83 -2.16
C GLU A 107 4.94 21.37 -2.51
N ILE A 108 4.64 20.08 -2.27
CA ILE A 108 3.35 19.46 -2.61
C ILE A 108 2.53 19.11 -1.36
N GLY A 109 3.05 19.37 -0.16
CA GLY A 109 2.38 19.14 1.12
C GLY A 109 2.38 17.69 1.59
N ALA A 110 3.27 16.83 1.06
CA ALA A 110 3.42 15.45 1.53
C ALA A 110 4.18 15.41 2.86
N ARG A 111 3.54 14.90 3.92
CA ARG A 111 4.18 14.71 5.22
C ARG A 111 5.35 13.72 5.14
N SER A 112 6.29 13.90 6.06
CA SER A 112 7.32 12.91 6.35
C SER A 112 6.74 11.66 7.02
N ASP A 113 7.48 10.55 6.95
CA ASP A 113 7.14 9.31 7.68
C ASP A 113 6.90 9.56 9.16
N ARG A 114 7.71 10.42 9.78
CA ARG A 114 7.55 10.83 11.17
C ARG A 114 6.22 11.53 11.42
N GLU A 115 5.91 12.57 10.64
CA GLU A 115 4.67 13.33 10.79
C GLU A 115 3.45 12.44 10.55
N MET A 116 3.54 11.51 9.60
CA MET A 116 2.50 10.53 9.34
C MET A 116 2.28 9.62 10.57
N ILE A 117 3.35 9.01 11.09
CA ILE A 117 3.27 8.13 12.26
C ILE A 117 2.71 8.87 13.48
N GLU A 118 3.21 10.08 13.75
CA GLU A 118 2.78 10.89 14.88
C GLU A 118 1.32 11.35 14.73
N THR A 119 0.90 11.75 13.52
CA THR A 119 -0.47 12.26 13.28
C THR A 119 -1.49 11.13 13.33
N PHE A 120 -1.24 10.04 12.59
CA PHE A 120 -2.25 9.01 12.36
C PHE A 120 -2.24 7.94 13.45
N PHE A 121 -1.10 7.57 14.00
CA PHE A 121 -0.98 6.36 14.84
C PHE A 121 -0.74 6.62 16.33
N ALA A 122 -0.05 7.71 16.69
CA ALA A 122 0.32 7.96 18.08
C ALA A 122 -0.90 8.00 19.02
N GLY A 123 -0.85 7.17 20.07
CA GLY A 123 -1.93 7.05 21.06
C GLY A 123 -3.22 6.39 20.56
N ARG A 124 -3.29 5.95 19.29
CA ARG A 124 -4.50 5.41 18.66
C ARG A 124 -4.45 3.92 18.38
N ILE A 125 -3.25 3.32 18.34
CA ILE A 125 -3.04 1.91 17.99
C ILE A 125 -2.24 1.18 19.08
N SER A 126 -2.32 -0.14 19.08
CA SER A 126 -1.57 -1.03 19.98
C SER A 126 -0.47 -1.83 19.28
N ALA A 127 -0.48 -1.87 17.94
CA ALA A 127 0.54 -2.47 17.09
C ALA A 127 0.44 -1.87 15.69
N LEU A 128 1.55 -1.82 14.96
CA LEU A 128 1.63 -1.31 13.58
C LEU A 128 2.07 -2.43 12.63
N ILE A 129 1.38 -2.55 11.50
CA ILE A 129 1.80 -3.34 10.35
C ILE A 129 2.23 -2.35 9.26
N ASP A 130 3.52 -2.32 8.93
CA ASP A 130 4.06 -1.50 7.85
C ASP A 130 4.24 -2.36 6.59
N ALA A 131 3.22 -2.34 5.73
CA ALA A 131 3.09 -3.10 4.51
C ALA A 131 3.56 -2.35 3.25
N ARG A 132 4.28 -1.23 3.41
CA ARG A 132 4.78 -0.45 2.27
C ARG A 132 5.78 -1.25 1.44
N THR A 133 5.65 -1.17 0.11
CA THR A 133 6.62 -1.74 -0.83
C THR A 133 7.99 -1.11 -0.56
N PHE A 134 8.96 -1.96 -0.19
CA PHE A 134 10.23 -1.61 0.45
C PHE A 134 10.99 -0.50 -0.29
N THR A 135 10.67 0.75 0.03
CA THR A 135 11.40 1.94 -0.39
C THR A 135 12.01 2.49 0.87
N PRO A 136 13.35 2.44 1.04
CA PRO A 136 13.96 2.92 2.25
C PRO A 136 13.56 4.38 2.48
N PRO A 137 13.11 4.74 3.69
CA PRO A 137 12.76 6.12 3.99
C PRO A 137 13.96 7.02 3.68
N ARG A 138 13.69 8.22 3.14
CA ARG A 138 14.76 9.19 2.82
C ARG A 138 15.59 9.54 4.07
N ASP A 139 14.96 9.52 5.23
CA ASP A 139 15.57 9.70 6.55
C ASP A 139 15.23 8.51 7.45
N ALA A 140 16.08 7.48 7.38
CA ALA A 140 15.89 6.24 8.14
C ALA A 140 16.02 6.44 9.65
N ASP A 141 16.87 7.36 10.10
CA ASP A 141 17.05 7.65 11.51
C ASP A 141 15.81 8.32 12.09
N ALA A 142 15.23 9.30 11.41
CA ALA A 142 14.00 9.95 11.85
C ALA A 142 12.79 9.00 11.85
N CYS A 143 12.70 8.11 10.86
CA CYS A 143 11.65 7.08 10.80
C CYS A 143 11.80 6.08 11.97
N THR A 144 13.03 5.62 12.23
CA THR A 144 13.34 4.72 13.35
C THR A 144 13.03 5.39 14.69
N GLU A 145 13.39 6.67 14.86
CA GLU A 145 13.08 7.44 16.07
C GLU A 145 11.56 7.58 16.27
N ALA A 146 10.81 7.84 15.20
CA ALA A 146 9.35 7.92 15.24
C ALA A 146 8.70 6.60 15.64
N LEU A 147 9.13 5.48 15.05
CA LEU A 147 8.66 4.14 15.40
C LEU A 147 9.03 3.76 16.85
N ALA A 148 10.23 4.12 17.31
CA ALA A 148 10.63 3.91 18.70
C ALA A 148 9.76 4.71 19.68
N LYS A 149 9.45 5.98 19.35
CA LYS A 149 8.55 6.84 20.14
C LYS A 149 7.11 6.36 20.13
N LEU A 150 6.66 5.72 19.05
CA LEU A 150 5.33 5.14 18.96
C LEU A 150 5.11 4.10 20.06
N GLY A 151 6.17 3.38 20.46
CA GLY A 151 6.17 2.52 21.65
C GLY A 151 5.29 1.27 21.53
N VAL A 152 4.95 0.87 20.31
CA VAL A 152 4.15 -0.34 20.01
C VAL A 152 4.94 -1.31 19.14
N PRO A 153 4.62 -2.61 19.13
CA PRO A 153 5.21 -3.56 18.20
C PRO A 153 4.97 -3.16 16.74
N VAL A 154 6.01 -3.27 15.90
CA VAL A 154 5.96 -2.98 14.47
C VAL A 154 6.31 -4.24 13.68
N PHE A 155 5.42 -4.63 12.75
CA PHE A 155 5.57 -5.79 11.89
C PHE A 155 5.77 -5.33 10.44
N HIS A 156 6.72 -5.94 9.73
CA HIS A 156 6.98 -5.66 8.32
C HIS A 156 6.65 -6.93 7.50
N PRO A 157 5.40 -7.08 7.04
CA PRO A 157 5.04 -8.23 6.24
C PRO A 157 5.75 -8.20 4.90
N LEU A 158 6.22 -9.36 4.46
CA LEU A 158 6.77 -9.51 3.13
C LEU A 158 5.63 -9.86 2.17
N ILE A 159 5.30 -8.93 1.29
CA ILE A 159 4.19 -9.10 0.33
C ILE A 159 4.78 -9.39 -1.05
N LEU A 160 4.49 -10.58 -1.58
CA LEU A 160 5.01 -11.06 -2.87
C LEU A 160 4.06 -10.65 -4.00
N TYR A 161 4.12 -9.39 -4.41
CA TYR A 161 3.24 -8.82 -5.45
C TYR A 161 3.39 -9.47 -6.86
N HIS A 162 4.44 -10.27 -7.10
CA HIS A 162 4.74 -10.85 -8.42
C HIS A 162 4.62 -12.39 -8.48
N ARG A 163 4.10 -13.02 -7.42
CA ARG A 163 3.84 -14.48 -7.42
C ARG A 163 2.40 -14.75 -7.05
N THR A 164 1.82 -15.79 -7.63
CA THR A 164 0.51 -16.31 -7.25
C THR A 164 0.63 -17.27 -6.07
N GLU A 165 -0.42 -17.37 -5.25
CA GLU A 165 -0.47 -18.32 -4.13
C GLU A 165 -0.22 -19.75 -4.63
N ALA A 166 -0.81 -20.11 -5.78
CA ALA A 166 -0.60 -21.40 -6.42
C ALA A 166 0.87 -21.60 -6.88
N GLY A 167 1.51 -20.55 -7.40
CA GLY A 167 2.93 -20.58 -7.79
C GLY A 167 3.89 -20.63 -6.61
N TRP A 168 3.49 -20.13 -5.44
CA TRP A 168 4.24 -20.28 -4.19
C TRP A 168 4.05 -21.68 -3.56
N ARG A 169 2.80 -22.18 -3.51
CA ARG A 169 2.48 -23.50 -2.95
C ARG A 169 2.99 -24.68 -3.79
N ALA A 170 3.11 -24.51 -5.11
CA ALA A 170 3.58 -25.55 -6.03
C ALA A 170 5.12 -25.68 -6.07
N ASP A 171 5.84 -24.74 -5.45
CA ASP A 171 7.31 -24.76 -5.39
C ASP A 171 7.73 -25.66 -4.21
N THR A 172 8.22 -26.88 -4.49
CA THR A 172 8.62 -27.86 -3.45
C THR A 172 9.86 -27.45 -2.64
N GLU A 173 10.57 -26.40 -3.06
CA GLU A 173 11.65 -25.77 -2.29
C GLU A 173 11.17 -24.57 -1.45
N GLY A 174 9.89 -24.17 -1.56
CA GLY A 174 9.32 -22.98 -0.92
C GLY A 174 9.82 -21.65 -1.51
N MET A 175 11.12 -21.53 -1.84
CA MET A 175 11.81 -20.33 -2.38
C MET A 175 13.08 -20.71 -3.18
N ARG A 176 13.46 -19.91 -4.19
CA ARG A 176 14.74 -20.08 -4.91
C ARG A 176 15.90 -19.51 -4.09
N GLY A 177 17.07 -20.15 -4.13
CA GLY A 177 18.24 -19.83 -3.29
C GLY A 177 18.81 -18.40 -3.39
N SER A 178 18.40 -17.58 -4.37
CA SER A 178 18.72 -16.15 -4.44
C SER A 178 17.94 -15.30 -3.42
N ASP A 179 16.78 -15.78 -2.97
CA ASP A 179 15.88 -15.03 -2.12
C ASP A 179 16.23 -15.26 -0.63
N VAL A 180 16.73 -16.46 -0.29
CA VAL A 180 17.13 -16.88 1.08
C VAL A 180 18.20 -15.99 1.69
N SER A 181 19.15 -15.48 0.90
CA SER A 181 20.16 -14.53 1.38
C SER A 181 19.58 -13.16 1.78
N TRP A 182 18.42 -12.79 1.23
CA TRP A 182 17.75 -11.52 1.52
C TRP A 182 16.91 -11.60 2.81
N TYR A 183 16.29 -12.75 3.09
CA TYR A 183 15.48 -12.97 4.31
C TYR A 183 16.28 -13.02 5.61
N VAL A 184 17.54 -13.44 5.57
CA VAL A 184 18.40 -13.46 6.76
C VAL A 184 19.05 -12.09 6.96
N ALA A 185 19.55 -11.48 5.87
CA ALA A 185 20.33 -10.24 5.96
C ALA A 185 19.50 -8.99 6.29
N LEU A 186 18.24 -8.87 5.85
CA LEU A 186 17.47 -7.63 6.08
C LEU A 186 16.92 -7.44 7.50
N PRO A 187 16.34 -8.46 8.17
CA PRO A 187 15.90 -8.31 9.56
C PRO A 187 17.06 -7.93 10.48
N GLU A 188 18.24 -8.51 10.24
CA GLU A 188 19.48 -8.25 10.98
C GLU A 188 20.02 -6.83 10.73
N PHE A 189 19.78 -6.26 9.54
CA PHE A 189 20.17 -4.88 9.23
C PHE A 189 19.21 -3.82 9.80
N LEU A 190 17.98 -4.19 10.16
CA LEU A 190 16.90 -3.26 10.50
C LEU A 190 16.38 -3.40 11.94
N GLY A 191 16.89 -4.35 12.72
CA GLY A 191 16.45 -4.57 14.11
C GLY A 191 14.97 -4.96 14.25
N ALA A 192 14.34 -5.45 13.18
CA ALA A 192 12.93 -5.81 13.15
C ALA A 192 12.71 -7.21 13.75
N ILE A 193 11.66 -7.37 14.56
CA ILE A 193 11.45 -8.58 15.37
C ILE A 193 10.85 -9.75 14.54
N GLU A 194 10.16 -9.53 13.43
CA GLU A 194 9.72 -10.63 12.55
C GLU A 194 9.20 -10.13 11.19
N MET A 195 9.48 -10.88 10.11
CA MET A 195 8.86 -10.72 8.79
C MET A 195 7.94 -11.92 8.54
N LEU A 196 6.64 -11.67 8.34
CA LEU A 196 5.66 -12.72 7.98
C LEU A 196 5.23 -12.53 6.52
N PRO A 197 5.19 -13.58 5.68
CA PRO A 197 4.62 -13.48 4.35
C PRO A 197 3.08 -13.43 4.42
N VAL A 198 2.45 -12.35 3.94
CA VAL A 198 0.98 -12.14 4.07
C VAL A 198 0.26 -11.92 2.72
N GLY A 199 0.88 -12.16 1.57
CA GLY A 199 0.14 -12.07 0.30
C GLY A 199 0.89 -12.47 -0.97
N ALA A 200 0.12 -12.88 -1.97
CA ALA A 200 0.52 -13.29 -3.32
C ALA A 200 -0.57 -12.81 -4.32
N ALA A 201 -0.19 -12.24 -5.47
CA ALA A 201 -1.11 -11.69 -6.47
C ALA A 201 -1.90 -12.77 -7.22
N GLU A 202 -3.18 -12.57 -7.52
CA GLU A 202 -3.99 -13.50 -8.32
C GLU A 202 -4.04 -13.05 -9.80
N SER A 203 -3.64 -13.92 -10.74
CA SER A 203 -3.89 -13.71 -12.18
C SER A 203 -5.06 -14.58 -12.62
N ARG A 204 -6.08 -13.96 -13.24
CA ARG A 204 -7.12 -14.66 -13.99
C ARG A 204 -6.94 -14.40 -15.48
N ASP A 205 -6.41 -15.39 -16.19
CA ASP A 205 -6.54 -15.45 -17.64
C ASP A 205 -7.53 -16.55 -18.05
N GLN A 206 -8.64 -16.09 -18.66
CA GLN A 206 -9.49 -16.88 -19.56
C GLN A 206 -8.86 -16.91 -20.96
N ALA A 207 -8.66 -18.10 -21.52
CA ALA A 207 -8.77 -18.43 -22.96
C ALA A 207 -8.62 -19.95 -23.08
N GLY A 208 -9.58 -20.73 -23.58
CA GLY A 208 -10.21 -20.59 -24.90
C GLY A 208 -9.41 -21.39 -25.94
N THR A 209 -9.70 -22.68 -26.13
CA THR A 209 -9.37 -23.45 -27.35
C THR A 209 -9.92 -22.74 -28.60
N PRO A 210 -9.29 -22.79 -29.80
CA PRO A 210 -8.91 -24.00 -30.56
C PRO A 210 -7.52 -23.84 -31.25
N SER A 211 -6.92 -24.66 -32.12
CA SER A 211 -7.34 -25.64 -33.14
C SER A 211 -6.08 -26.43 -33.56
N GLY A 212 -6.24 -27.69 -34.01
CA GLY A 212 -5.13 -28.52 -34.50
C GLY A 212 -4.48 -28.05 -35.81
N TRP A 213 -3.32 -28.67 -36.14
CA TRP A 213 -2.99 -29.38 -37.41
C TRP A 213 -1.50 -29.81 -37.39
N ARG A 214 -1.28 -31.15 -37.57
CA ARG A 214 -0.22 -31.98 -38.23
C ARG A 214 1.19 -31.39 -38.48
N SER A 215 2.32 -32.10 -38.52
CA SER A 215 2.73 -33.51 -38.80
C SER A 215 4.23 -33.63 -38.43
N SER A 216 4.74 -34.75 -37.92
CA SER A 216 5.23 -35.92 -38.67
C SER A 216 5.50 -37.07 -37.70
#